data_AF-A0A392MUG2-F1
#
_entry.id   AF-A0A392MUG2-F1
#
_cell.length_a   1.000
_cell.length_b   1.000
_cell.length_c   1.000
_cell.angle_alpha   90.00
_cell.angle_beta   90.00
_cell.angle_gamma   90.00
#
_symmetry.space_group_name_H-M   'P 1'
#
loop_
_entity.id
_entity.type
_entity.pdbx_description
1 polymer ?
#
loop_
_entity_poly.entity_id
_entity_poly.type
_entity_poly.pdbx_seq_one_letter_code
_entity_poly.pdbx_strand_id
1 'polypeptide(L)'
;NVLKATIDVPEAGELNFYCTHLDHLDENWRMKQINAIIQSNDEPHILAGGLNSLDESDYSQERWTDIVKYYEEMGKPTPKVEVMKHLKSKDYTDSKDYAGECESVVMIAKGQSVQGTCKYGTRVDYILSSSNSPYKFVPGSYLVLSSKGTSDHHIVKVDVMIKVYGKRTTERYTELFVPTKFR
;
A
#
# COMPACT_ATOMS: atom_id res chain seq x y z
N ASN A 1 8.63 12.44 -3.33
CA ASN A 1 8.22 12.74 -4.72
C ASN A 1 6.89 12.06 -4.99
N VAL A 2 5.96 12.72 -5.68
CA VAL A 2 4.65 12.13 -6.02
C VAL A 2 4.34 12.35 -7.49
N LEU A 3 3.87 11.29 -8.16
CA LEU A 3 3.25 11.36 -9.47
C LEU A 3 1.73 11.32 -9.25
N LYS A 4 1.00 12.30 -9.78
CA LYS A 4 -0.45 12.35 -9.73
C LYS A 4 -1.00 12.16 -11.14
N ALA A 5 -1.98 11.28 -11.29
CA ALA A 5 -2.72 11.09 -12.52
C ALA A 5 -4.22 11.02 -12.21
N THR A 6 -5.04 11.57 -13.09
CA THR A 6 -6.48 11.35 -13.11
C THR A 6 -6.78 10.46 -14.31
N ILE A 7 -7.43 9.34 -14.06
CA ILE A 7 -7.73 8.32 -15.05
C ILE A 7 -9.25 8.32 -15.24
N ASP A 8 -9.71 8.63 -16.45
CA ASP A 8 -11.11 8.44 -16.82
C ASP A 8 -11.35 6.95 -17.08
N VAL A 9 -12.10 6.31 -16.19
CA VAL A 9 -12.45 4.89 -16.30
C VAL A 9 -13.81 4.78 -16.98
N PRO A 10 -13.90 4.17 -18.18
CA PRO A 10 -15.15 4.06 -18.92
C PRO A 10 -16.29 3.54 -18.04
N GLU A 11 -17.42 4.25 -18.06
CA GLU A 11 -18.64 3.93 -17.31
C GLU A 11 -18.55 4.02 -15.77
N ALA A 12 -17.34 4.15 -15.20
CA ALA A 12 -17.10 4.20 -13.76
C ALA A 12 -16.73 5.60 -13.25
N GLY A 13 -16.24 6.48 -14.13
CA GLY A 13 -15.87 7.87 -13.82
C GLY A 13 -14.38 8.04 -13.51
N GLU A 14 -14.03 9.18 -12.91
CA GLU A 14 -12.63 9.56 -12.70
C GLU A 14 -12.01 8.91 -11.46
N LEU A 15 -10.80 8.37 -11.63
CA LEU A 15 -9.94 7.86 -10.58
C LEU A 15 -8.70 8.74 -10.42
N ASN A 16 -8.56 9.39 -9.26
CA ASN A 16 -7.32 10.05 -8.88
C ASN A 16 -6.34 9.02 -8.30
N PHE A 17 -5.19 8.87 -8.95
CA PHE A 17 -4.15 7.90 -8.58
C PHE A 17 -2.83 8.62 -8.26
N TYR A 18 -2.37 8.48 -7.02
CA TYR A 18 -1.16 9.11 -6.51
C TYR A 18 -0.12 8.02 -6.26
N CYS A 19 0.96 8.05 -7.03
CA CYS A 19 2.07 7.12 -6.89
C CYS A 19 3.25 7.82 -6.20
N THR A 20 3.81 7.18 -5.16
CA THR A 20 4.93 7.75 -4.40
C THR A 20 6.00 6.69 -4.11
N HIS A 21 7.21 7.18 -3.87
CA HIS A 21 8.30 6.43 -3.27
C HIS A 21 8.91 7.33 -2.21
N LEU A 22 8.65 7.02 -0.94
CA LEU A 22 9.11 7.83 0.20
C LEU A 22 10.57 7.51 0.53
N ASP A 23 11.24 8.43 1.21
CA ASP A 23 12.62 8.25 1.66
C ASP A 23 12.79 6.93 2.44
N HIS A 24 13.86 6.16 2.19
CA HIS A 24 14.06 4.86 2.84
C HIS A 24 15.01 4.91 4.06
N LEU A 25 15.58 6.08 4.36
CA LEU A 25 16.61 6.28 5.39
C LEU A 25 16.13 7.19 6.53
N ASP A 26 15.44 8.28 6.22
CA ASP A 26 15.07 9.32 7.19
C ASP A 26 13.55 9.46 7.37
N GLU A 27 13.07 9.09 8.56
CA GLU A 27 11.66 9.19 8.95
C GLU A 27 11.12 10.63 8.87
N ASN A 28 11.93 11.62 9.25
CA ASN A 28 11.49 13.01 9.22
C ASN A 28 11.26 13.48 7.79
N TRP A 29 12.09 13.01 6.85
CA TRP A 29 11.87 13.27 5.43
C TRP A 29 10.63 12.55 4.91
N ARG A 30 10.40 11.28 5.27
CA ARG A 30 9.14 10.60 4.92
C ARG A 30 7.92 11.34 5.43
N MET A 31 7.97 11.80 6.68
CA MET A 31 6.89 12.58 7.29
C MET A 31 6.67 13.92 6.57
N LYS A 32 7.73 14.64 6.18
CA LYS A 32 7.58 15.85 5.35
C LYS A 32 6.97 15.55 3.98
N GLN A 33 7.41 14.46 3.34
CA GLN A 33 6.91 14.04 2.03
C GLN A 33 5.43 13.65 2.08
N ILE A 34 5.01 12.83 3.06
CA ILE A 34 3.61 12.43 3.17
C ILE A 34 2.71 13.62 3.50
N ASN A 35 3.16 14.53 4.38
CA ASN A 35 2.44 15.77 4.67
C ASN A 35 2.28 16.65 3.43
N ALA A 36 3.32 16.79 2.61
CA ALA A 36 3.20 17.54 1.36
C ALA A 36 2.22 16.88 0.38
N ILE A 37 2.20 15.55 0.29
CA ILE A 37 1.26 14.82 -0.58
C ILE A 37 -0.18 15.08 -0.15
N ILE A 38 -0.50 14.87 1.13
CA ILE A 38 -1.87 14.99 1.65
C ILE A 38 -2.36 16.45 1.73
N GLN A 39 -1.48 17.43 1.95
CA GLN A 39 -1.87 18.85 2.03
C GLN A 39 -2.03 19.49 0.64
N SER A 40 -1.45 18.88 -0.39
CA SER A 40 -1.44 19.46 -1.74
C SER A 40 -2.76 19.25 -2.51
N ASN A 41 -3.67 18.40 -2.04
CA ASN A 41 -5.01 18.24 -2.62
C ASN A 41 -5.95 17.46 -1.70
N ASP A 42 -7.18 17.97 -1.50
CA ASP A 42 -8.23 17.32 -0.71
C ASP A 42 -9.10 16.35 -1.55
N GLU A 43 -8.82 16.23 -2.86
CA GLU A 43 -9.57 15.31 -3.72
C GLU A 43 -9.41 13.85 -3.26
N PRO A 44 -10.51 13.07 -3.25
CA PRO A 44 -10.43 11.63 -3.03
C PRO A 44 -9.44 10.98 -3.99
N HIS A 45 -8.59 10.09 -3.49
CA HIS A 45 -7.54 9.44 -4.28
C HIS A 45 -7.18 8.05 -3.75
N ILE A 46 -6.56 7.26 -4.62
CA ILE A 46 -5.78 6.09 -4.25
C ILE A 46 -4.31 6.50 -4.13
N LEU A 47 -3.70 6.27 -2.97
CA LEU A 47 -2.27 6.44 -2.73
C LEU A 47 -1.59 5.08 -2.80
N ALA A 48 -0.63 4.92 -3.70
CA ALA A 48 0.09 3.67 -3.87
C ALA A 48 1.61 3.85 -3.96
N GLY A 49 2.34 2.84 -3.49
CA GLY A 49 3.80 2.73 -3.66
C GLY A 49 4.55 2.41 -2.37
N GLY A 50 5.88 2.56 -2.44
CA GLY A 50 6.79 2.28 -1.34
C GLY A 50 6.77 3.39 -0.30
N LEU A 51 6.08 3.16 0.81
CA LEU A 51 6.03 4.12 1.92
C LEU A 51 7.25 4.01 2.83
N ASN A 52 8.01 2.91 2.72
CA ASN A 52 9.19 2.61 3.54
C ASN A 52 8.92 2.70 5.06
N SER A 53 7.66 2.56 5.46
CA SER A 53 7.18 2.48 6.84
C SER A 53 6.49 1.14 7.01
N LEU A 54 6.59 0.57 8.20
CA LEU A 54 5.83 -0.61 8.60
C LEU A 54 4.50 -0.19 9.24
N ASP A 55 3.53 -1.11 9.24
CA ASP A 55 2.33 -1.02 10.07
C ASP A 55 2.49 -1.99 11.24
N GLU A 56 2.46 -1.49 12.47
CA GLU A 56 2.71 -2.34 13.65
C GLU A 56 1.69 -3.49 13.77
N SER A 57 0.45 -3.26 13.33
CA SER A 57 -0.61 -4.28 13.38
C SER A 57 -0.36 -5.49 12.48
N ASP A 58 0.61 -5.41 11.56
CA ASP A 58 0.99 -6.54 10.70
C ASP A 58 1.82 -7.59 11.46
N TYR A 59 2.41 -7.24 12.61
CA TYR A 59 3.44 -8.04 13.27
C TYR A 59 3.13 -8.27 14.76
N SER A 60 3.36 -9.49 15.24
CA SER A 60 3.43 -9.76 16.67
C SER A 60 4.67 -9.10 17.28
N GLN A 61 4.70 -8.98 18.62
CA GLN A 61 5.87 -8.45 19.32
C GLN A 61 7.15 -9.29 19.09
N GLU A 62 7.02 -10.62 19.02
CA GLU A 62 8.11 -11.54 18.68
C GLU A 62 8.65 -11.21 17.28
N ARG A 63 7.76 -11.14 16.28
CA ARG A 63 8.14 -10.84 14.90
C ARG A 63 8.74 -9.45 14.75
N TRP A 64 8.20 -8.46 15.45
CA TRP A 64 8.77 -7.10 15.47
C TRP A 64 10.21 -7.11 15.99
N THR A 65 10.46 -7.85 17.07
CA THR A 65 11.81 -7.98 17.66
C THR A 65 12.78 -8.62 16.66
N ASP A 66 12.35 -9.66 15.94
CA ASP A 66 13.16 -10.30 14.89
C ASP A 66 13.47 -9.32 13.74
N ILE A 67 12.48 -8.53 13.32
CA ILE A 67 12.64 -7.53 12.27
C ILE A 67 13.69 -6.48 12.71
N VAL A 68 13.58 -5.94 13.91
CA VAL A 68 14.53 -4.94 14.43
C VAL A 68 15.95 -5.51 14.47
N LYS A 69 16.11 -6.70 15.06
CA LYS A 69 17.41 -7.38 15.14
C LYS A 69 18.02 -7.62 13.77
N TYR A 70 17.23 -8.08 12.81
CA TYR A 70 17.68 -8.33 11.45
C TYR A 70 18.15 -7.05 10.74
N TYR A 71 17.46 -5.91 10.94
CA TYR A 71 17.89 -4.63 10.39
C TYR A 71 19.19 -4.13 11.04
N GLU A 72 19.34 -4.29 12.36
CA GLU A 72 20.56 -3.96 13.09
C GLU A 72 21.76 -4.77 12.62
N GLU A 73 21.60 -6.08 12.43
CA GLU A 73 22.66 -6.99 11.92
C GLU A 73 23.12 -6.60 10.50
N MET A 74 22.24 -6.00 9.69
CA MET A 74 22.58 -5.47 8.37
C MET A 74 23.13 -4.03 8.40
N GLY A 75 23.23 -3.40 9.57
CA GLY A 75 23.63 -1.99 9.70
C GLY A 75 22.61 -1.01 9.12
N LYS A 76 21.33 -1.39 9.05
CA LYS A 76 20.24 -0.53 8.56
C LYS A 76 19.57 0.22 9.71
N PRO A 77 18.98 1.40 9.45
CA PRO A 77 18.12 2.06 10.43
C PRO A 77 16.97 1.15 10.86
N THR A 78 16.61 1.18 12.14
CA THR A 78 15.44 0.49 12.65
C THR A 78 14.20 0.92 11.86
N PRO A 79 13.36 -0.02 11.39
CA PRO A 79 12.14 0.32 10.70
C PRO A 79 11.19 1.12 11.59
N LYS A 80 10.35 1.91 10.93
CA LYS A 80 9.51 2.94 11.56
C LYS A 80 8.06 2.77 11.18
N VAL A 81 7.15 3.32 11.98
CA VAL A 81 5.69 3.13 11.86
C VAL A 81 4.91 4.43 11.75
N GLU A 82 5.60 5.57 11.89
CA GLU A 82 5.01 6.87 12.12
C GLU A 82 4.20 7.35 10.90
N VAL A 83 4.67 7.10 9.68
CA VAL A 83 3.89 7.37 8.45
C VAL A 83 2.57 6.59 8.43
N MET A 84 2.59 5.28 8.72
CA MET A 84 1.36 4.48 8.71
C MET A 84 0.40 4.86 9.83
N LYS A 85 0.91 5.17 11.03
CA LYS A 85 0.11 5.73 12.11
C LYS A 85 -0.53 7.06 11.70
N HIS A 86 0.23 7.92 11.03
CA HIS A 86 -0.26 9.20 10.56
C HIS A 86 -1.38 9.06 9.51
N LEU A 87 -1.19 8.18 8.52
CA LEU A 87 -2.21 7.93 7.48
C LEU A 87 -3.49 7.33 8.07
N LYS A 88 -3.37 6.35 8.97
CA LYS A 88 -4.53 5.78 9.68
C LYS A 88 -5.26 6.82 10.54
N SER A 89 -4.53 7.74 11.19
CA SER A 89 -5.16 8.84 11.95
C SER A 89 -5.94 9.84 11.08
N LYS A 90 -5.77 9.75 9.76
CA LYS A 90 -6.51 10.51 8.74
C LYS A 90 -7.50 9.64 7.97
N ASP A 91 -7.90 8.52 8.57
CA ASP A 91 -8.89 7.58 8.03
C ASP A 91 -8.54 7.02 6.63
N TYR A 92 -7.25 6.90 6.31
CA TYR A 92 -6.84 6.15 5.13
C TYR A 92 -7.17 4.66 5.34
N THR A 93 -7.84 4.08 4.35
CA THR A 93 -8.19 2.66 4.35
C THR A 93 -7.09 1.87 3.66
N ASP A 94 -6.61 0.80 4.29
CA ASP A 94 -5.57 -0.07 3.73
C ASP A 94 -6.21 -1.22 2.94
N SER A 95 -5.73 -1.44 1.71
CA SER A 95 -6.23 -2.52 0.85
C SER A 95 -6.01 -3.92 1.42
N LYS A 96 -5.04 -4.12 2.34
CA LYS A 96 -4.82 -5.44 2.96
C LYS A 96 -6.07 -6.01 3.65
N ASP A 97 -6.97 -5.15 4.10
CA ASP A 97 -8.17 -5.55 4.83
C ASP A 97 -9.22 -6.18 3.90
N TYR A 98 -8.93 -6.23 2.59
CA TYR A 98 -9.75 -6.80 1.52
C TYR A 98 -9.08 -8.03 0.89
N ALA A 99 -8.19 -8.69 1.62
CA ALA A 99 -7.53 -9.93 1.17
C ALA A 99 -8.54 -11.06 0.96
N GLY A 100 -8.31 -11.87 -0.09
CA GLY A 100 -9.06 -13.09 -0.36
C GLY A 100 -8.31 -14.35 0.06
N GLU A 101 -8.85 -15.50 -0.35
CA GLU A 101 -8.13 -16.77 -0.28
C GLU A 101 -6.94 -16.72 -1.26
N CYS A 102 -5.72 -16.76 -0.73
CA CYS A 102 -4.50 -16.56 -1.50
C CYS A 102 -3.90 -17.90 -1.93
N GLU A 103 -3.64 -18.08 -3.23
CA GLU A 103 -2.69 -19.09 -3.71
C GLU A 103 -1.26 -18.65 -3.33
N SER A 104 -0.75 -19.14 -2.20
CA SER A 104 0.45 -18.56 -1.57
C SER A 104 1.75 -18.97 -2.27
N VAL A 105 2.24 -18.15 -3.21
CA VAL A 105 3.65 -18.21 -3.66
C VAL A 105 4.56 -17.42 -2.72
N VAL A 106 4.03 -16.39 -2.04
CA VAL A 106 4.75 -15.59 -1.04
C VAL A 106 4.32 -16.06 0.35
N MET A 107 5.25 -16.64 1.12
CA MET A 107 4.95 -17.14 2.46
C MET A 107 4.76 -16.00 3.46
N ILE A 108 3.74 -16.14 4.32
CA ILE A 108 3.57 -15.28 5.49
C ILE A 108 4.51 -15.80 6.58
N ALA A 109 5.41 -14.94 7.08
CA ALA A 109 6.32 -15.30 8.15
C ALA A 109 5.56 -15.56 9.47
N LYS A 110 6.08 -16.46 10.32
CA LYS A 110 5.51 -16.70 11.66
C LYS A 110 5.39 -15.38 12.43
N GLY A 111 4.24 -15.14 13.04
CA GLY A 111 3.97 -13.92 13.79
C GLY A 111 3.65 -12.70 12.92
N GLN A 112 3.34 -12.89 11.64
CA GLN A 112 2.90 -11.85 10.71
C GLN A 112 1.49 -12.19 10.20
N SER A 113 0.64 -11.18 10.01
CA SER A 113 -0.76 -11.37 9.57
C SER A 113 -0.99 -11.14 8.07
N VAL A 114 0.01 -10.62 7.36
CA VAL A 114 -0.07 -10.27 5.93
C VAL A 114 1.23 -10.65 5.21
N GLN A 115 1.18 -10.93 3.91
CA GLN A 115 2.39 -11.19 3.12
C GLN A 115 3.32 -9.98 3.12
N GLY A 116 4.63 -10.24 3.25
CA GLY A 116 5.66 -9.22 3.05
C GLY A 116 5.73 -8.80 1.58
N THR A 117 6.07 -7.54 1.33
CA THR A 117 6.16 -6.97 -0.02
C THR A 117 7.59 -6.70 -0.46
N CYS A 118 8.59 -6.90 0.41
CA CYS A 118 10.00 -6.83 0.06
C CYS A 118 10.77 -8.09 0.46
N LYS A 119 12.03 -8.20 0.00
CA LYS A 119 12.95 -9.33 0.26
C LYS A 119 13.19 -9.63 1.75
N TYR A 120 12.88 -8.68 2.63
CA TYR A 120 13.00 -8.84 4.08
C TYR A 120 11.77 -9.50 4.71
N GLY A 121 10.76 -9.85 3.91
CA GLY A 121 9.50 -10.40 4.38
C GLY A 121 8.65 -9.37 5.14
N THR A 122 8.98 -8.09 5.07
CA THR A 122 8.19 -6.99 5.64
C THR A 122 7.36 -6.31 4.56
N ARG A 123 6.22 -5.75 4.96
CA ARG A 123 5.32 -4.98 4.10
C ARG A 123 5.66 -3.50 4.16
N VAL A 124 6.14 -2.97 3.04
CA VAL A 124 6.56 -1.56 2.88
C VAL A 124 5.90 -0.86 1.69
N ASP A 125 5.35 -1.65 0.76
CA ASP A 125 4.52 -1.22 -0.35
C ASP A 125 3.04 -1.33 -0.01
N TYR A 126 2.28 -0.26 -0.28
CA TYR A 126 0.89 -0.12 0.12
C TYR A 126 0.03 0.37 -1.04
N ILE A 127 -1.27 0.04 -0.99
CA ILE A 127 -2.32 0.70 -1.76
C ILE A 127 -3.37 1.13 -0.74
N LEU A 128 -3.57 2.44 -0.61
CA LEU A 128 -4.44 3.07 0.39
C LEU A 128 -5.49 3.93 -0.31
N SER A 129 -6.71 3.97 0.22
CA SER A 129 -7.76 4.89 -0.20
C SER A 129 -7.88 6.03 0.80
N SER A 130 -7.92 7.28 0.34
CA SER A 130 -8.08 8.45 1.21
C SER A 130 -9.43 8.43 1.95
N SER A 131 -9.54 9.21 3.03
CA SER A 131 -10.78 9.35 3.79
C SER A 131 -11.97 9.75 2.91
N ASN A 132 -13.17 9.23 3.21
CA ASN A 132 -14.42 9.55 2.51
C ASN A 132 -14.40 9.31 0.99
N SER A 133 -13.47 8.48 0.51
CA SER A 133 -13.30 8.24 -0.92
C SER A 133 -14.47 7.43 -1.54
N PRO A 134 -14.90 7.78 -2.78
CA PRO A 134 -15.83 6.99 -3.57
C PRO A 134 -15.21 5.70 -4.10
N TYR A 135 -13.87 5.56 -4.01
CA TYR A 135 -13.12 4.37 -4.39
C TYR A 135 -13.17 3.34 -3.27
N LYS A 136 -13.74 2.17 -3.56
CA LYS A 136 -13.82 1.04 -2.63
C LYS A 136 -12.97 -0.12 -3.12
N PHE A 137 -12.24 -0.76 -2.23
CA PHE A 137 -11.57 -2.01 -2.53
C PHE A 137 -12.58 -3.13 -2.62
N VAL A 138 -12.39 -4.03 -3.59
CA VAL A 138 -13.25 -5.20 -3.76
C VAL A 138 -12.85 -6.27 -2.74
N PRO A 139 -13.77 -6.77 -1.89
CA PRO A 139 -13.46 -7.83 -0.95
C PRO A 139 -12.91 -9.06 -1.65
N GLY A 140 -11.81 -9.60 -1.13
CA GLY A 140 -11.16 -10.78 -1.69
C GLY A 140 -10.13 -10.51 -2.79
N SER A 141 -9.94 -9.25 -3.21
CA SER A 141 -9.09 -8.92 -4.36
C SER A 141 -7.65 -8.54 -4.01
N TYR A 142 -7.36 -8.22 -2.74
CA TYR A 142 -5.99 -7.88 -2.35
C TYR A 142 -5.07 -9.11 -2.42
N LEU A 143 -3.95 -8.96 -3.13
CA LEU A 143 -2.97 -10.01 -3.36
C LEU A 143 -1.55 -9.44 -3.37
N VAL A 144 -0.60 -10.25 -2.89
CA VAL A 144 0.84 -10.02 -3.08
C VAL A 144 1.37 -11.06 -4.06
N LEU A 145 1.69 -10.62 -5.27
CA LEU A 145 2.20 -11.49 -6.34
C LEU A 145 3.73 -11.49 -6.31
N SER A 146 4.32 -12.67 -6.24
CA SER A 146 5.77 -12.83 -6.30
C SER A 146 6.32 -12.21 -7.59
N SER A 147 7.35 -11.39 -7.45
CA SER A 147 8.14 -10.88 -8.59
C SER A 147 8.96 -11.96 -9.28
N LYS A 148 8.98 -13.19 -8.73
CA LYS A 148 9.77 -14.34 -9.22
C LYS A 148 11.26 -13.99 -9.43
N GLY A 149 11.80 -13.14 -8.56
CA GLY A 149 13.20 -12.71 -8.58
C GLY A 149 13.52 -11.56 -9.53
N THR A 150 12.54 -10.96 -10.21
CA THR A 150 12.75 -9.80 -11.09
C THR A 150 12.94 -8.47 -10.35
N SER A 151 12.60 -8.46 -9.06
CA SER A 151 12.75 -7.33 -8.14
C SER A 151 12.90 -7.87 -6.72
N ASP A 152 13.57 -7.12 -5.85
CA ASP A 152 13.58 -7.39 -4.41
C ASP A 152 12.29 -6.94 -3.71
N HIS A 153 11.33 -6.42 -4.46
CA HIS A 153 9.95 -6.21 -4.04
C HIS A 153 8.99 -7.14 -4.79
N HIS A 154 7.83 -7.40 -4.19
CA HIS A 154 6.70 -8.11 -4.77
C HIS A 154 5.64 -7.11 -5.25
N ILE A 155 4.74 -7.58 -6.11
CA ILE A 155 3.68 -6.73 -6.66
C ILE A 155 2.49 -6.76 -5.71
N VAL A 156 2.00 -5.60 -5.30
CA VAL A 156 0.73 -5.46 -4.58
C VAL A 156 -0.37 -5.19 -5.60
N LYS A 157 -1.43 -5.99 -5.57
CA LYS A 157 -2.61 -5.87 -6.44
C LYS A 157 -3.86 -5.77 -5.56
N VAL A 158 -4.80 -4.92 -5.95
CA VAL A 158 -6.17 -4.92 -5.44
C VAL A 158 -7.09 -4.42 -6.55
N ASP A 159 -8.33 -4.89 -6.57
CA ASP A 159 -9.33 -4.38 -7.50
C ASP A 159 -10.09 -3.23 -6.83
N VAL A 160 -10.39 -2.19 -7.62
CA VAL A 160 -11.05 -0.97 -7.13
C VAL A 160 -12.37 -0.76 -7.86
N MET A 161 -13.40 -0.46 -7.08
CA MET A 161 -14.72 -0.07 -7.52
C MET A 161 -14.92 1.43 -7.32
N ILE A 162 -15.34 2.15 -8.36
CA ILE A 162 -15.70 3.56 -8.28
C ILE A 162 -17.21 3.64 -8.10
N LYS A 163 -17.67 4.22 -6.99
CA LYS A 163 -19.11 4.37 -6.74
C LYS A 163 -19.70 5.45 -7.66
N VAL A 164 -20.41 5.03 -8.70
CA VAL A 164 -21.13 5.95 -9.60
C VAL A 164 -22.40 6.46 -8.92
N TYR A 165 -22.49 7.78 -8.72
CA TYR A 165 -23.75 8.41 -8.30
C TYR A 165 -24.64 8.62 -9.54
N GLY A 166 -25.55 7.68 -9.80
CA GLY A 166 -26.71 7.89 -10.68
C GLY A 166 -26.71 7.19 -12.03
N LYS A 167 -26.95 5.87 -12.04
CA LYS A 167 -27.84 5.09 -12.95
C LYS A 167 -27.68 3.62 -12.60
N ARG A 168 -28.73 2.82 -12.82
CA ARG A 168 -28.90 1.44 -12.31
C ARG A 168 -27.61 0.62 -12.34
N THR A 169 -27.29 0.05 -11.19
CA THR A 169 -26.15 -0.83 -10.90
C THR A 169 -26.11 -2.02 -11.86
N THR A 170 -25.11 -2.02 -12.73
CA THR A 170 -24.46 -3.26 -13.19
C THR A 170 -23.05 -3.23 -12.63
N GLU A 171 -22.79 -4.09 -11.65
CA GLU A 171 -21.50 -4.28 -11.00
C GLU A 171 -20.45 -4.71 -12.04
N ARG A 172 -19.38 -3.92 -12.23
CA ARG A 172 -18.22 -4.35 -13.03
C ARG A 172 -16.91 -3.85 -12.43
N TYR A 173 -15.90 -4.72 -12.54
CA TYR A 173 -14.61 -4.65 -11.85
C TYR A 173 -13.54 -4.00 -12.74
N THR A 174 -12.63 -3.23 -12.14
CA THR A 174 -11.41 -2.72 -12.81
C THR A 174 -10.18 -3.17 -12.01
N GLU A 175 -9.25 -3.86 -12.67
CA GLU A 175 -7.97 -4.27 -12.07
C GLU A 175 -6.96 -3.11 -12.13
N LEU A 176 -6.47 -2.66 -10.97
CA LEU A 176 -5.36 -1.72 -10.90
C LEU A 176 -4.05 -2.49 -10.65
N PHE A 177 -3.14 -2.41 -11.62
CA PHE A 177 -1.78 -2.91 -11.48
C PHE A 177 -0.84 -1.74 -11.18
N VAL A 178 -0.12 -1.83 -10.06
CA VAL A 178 0.99 -0.92 -9.76
C VAL A 178 2.29 -1.66 -10.11
N PRO A 179 2.89 -1.42 -11.30
CA PRO A 179 4.20 -1.99 -11.60
C PRO A 179 5.28 -1.26 -10.79
N THR A 180 5.90 -1.95 -9.85
CA THR A 180 7.22 -1.57 -9.32
C THR A 180 8.25 -1.95 -10.37
N LYS A 181 8.78 -0.98 -11.14
CA LYS A 181 9.79 -1.31 -12.17
C LYS A 181 10.82 -0.22 -12.48
N PHE A 182 12.06 -0.72 -12.49
CA PHE A 182 13.24 -0.42 -13.29
C PHE A 182 14.31 0.58 -12.80
N ARG A 183 15.48 -0.06 -12.55
CA ARG A 183 16.85 0.38 -12.25
C ARG A 183 17.18 0.56 -10.78
#